data_AF-A0A4U8T8F1-F1
#
_entry.id   AF-A0A4U8T8F1-F1
#
_cell.length_a   1.000
_cell.length_b   1.000
_cell.length_c   1.000
_cell.angle_alpha   90.00
_cell.angle_beta   90.00
_cell.angle_gamma   90.00
#
_symmetry.space_group_name_H-M   'P 1'
#
loop_
_entity.id
_entity.type
_entity.pdbx_description
1 polymer ?
#
loop_
_entity_poly.entity_id
_entity_poly.type
_entity_poly.pdbx_seq_one_letter_code
_entity_poly.pdbx_strand_id
1 'polypeptide(L)'
;MNFITFCKKNKGFVVATLCVFLLCLGIRIYYANQKVDMHLDEVLSITLSEYNEMGWSRGFESDRIYSSDELKKGILWNDSSVLGAINDVGNLWKNNRDSPHTNLYYSLLRLWHIGFESPYSTDLSDVYMRSISLNLVFFSLSFLMAFLLVRILFKDSIDTNGGGGESLFRI
;
A
#
# COMPACT_ATOMS: atom_id res chain seq x y z
N MET A 1 14.74 28.20 -3.39
CA MET A 1 13.78 28.34 -4.51
C MET A 1 12.49 27.62 -4.14
N ASN A 2 11.33 28.28 -4.29
CA ASN A 2 10.02 27.67 -4.00
C ASN A 2 9.69 26.55 -5.00
N PHE A 3 8.91 25.55 -4.56
CA PHE A 3 8.53 24.37 -5.37
C PHE A 3 7.94 24.76 -6.74
N ILE A 4 7.01 25.73 -6.73
CA ILE A 4 6.35 26.22 -7.94
C ILE A 4 7.34 26.87 -8.91
N THR A 5 8.32 27.62 -8.39
CA THR A 5 9.37 28.27 -9.19
C THR A 5 10.28 27.23 -9.84
N PHE A 6 10.63 26.16 -9.10
CA PHE A 6 11.40 25.04 -9.63
C PHE A 6 10.66 24.32 -10.77
N CYS A 7 9.39 23.99 -10.58
CA CYS A 7 8.59 23.32 -11.61
C CYS A 7 8.47 24.15 -12.89
N LYS A 8 8.39 25.48 -12.77
CA LYS A 8 8.36 26.39 -13.92
C LYS A 8 9.71 26.48 -14.65
N LYS A 9 10.83 26.42 -13.92
CA LYS A 9 12.19 26.45 -14.50
C LYS A 9 12.54 25.13 -15.19
N ASN A 10 12.18 24.00 -14.59
CA ASN A 10 12.58 22.65 -15.02
C ASN A 10 11.42 21.82 -15.60
N LYS A 11 10.60 22.43 -16.47
CA LYS A 11 9.37 21.80 -16.99
C LYS A 11 9.64 20.43 -17.64
N GLY A 12 10.68 20.32 -18.47
CA GLY A 12 11.02 19.07 -19.15
C GLY A 12 11.33 17.92 -18.18
N PHE A 13 12.13 18.19 -17.14
CA PHE A 13 12.46 17.22 -16.11
C PHE A 13 11.22 16.78 -15.31
N VAL A 14 10.35 17.73 -14.93
CA VAL A 14 9.11 17.44 -14.20
C VAL A 14 8.15 16.61 -15.06
N VAL A 15 7.98 16.95 -16.33
CA VAL A 15 7.14 16.18 -17.27
C VAL A 15 7.70 14.78 -17.47
N ALA A 16 9.02 14.62 -17.69
CA ALA A 16 9.65 13.31 -17.82
C ALA A 16 9.42 12.45 -16.56
N THR A 17 9.59 13.04 -15.37
CA THR A 17 9.35 12.36 -14.09
C THR A 17 7.89 11.92 -13.96
N LEU A 18 6.95 12.78 -14.34
CA LEU A 18 5.52 12.45 -14.35
C LEU A 18 5.20 11.32 -15.34
N CYS A 19 5.80 11.32 -16.53
CA CYS A 19 5.64 10.23 -17.49
C CYS A 19 6.15 8.90 -16.93
N VAL A 20 7.31 8.90 -16.27
CA VAL A 20 7.85 7.70 -15.60
C VAL A 20 6.91 7.23 -14.49
N PHE A 21 6.38 8.15 -13.68
CA PHE A 21 5.41 7.83 -12.64
C PHE A 21 4.16 7.14 -13.23
N LEU A 22 3.56 7.75 -14.25
CA LEU A 22 2.35 7.23 -14.89
C LEU A 22 2.57 5.88 -15.55
N LEU A 23 3.72 5.67 -16.19
CA LEU A 23 4.09 4.39 -16.79
C LEU A 23 4.23 3.31 -15.71
N CYS A 24 4.97 3.58 -14.64
CA CYS A 24 5.13 2.64 -13.53
C CYS A 24 3.80 2.35 -12.82
N LEU A 25 2.96 3.36 -12.62
CA LEU A 25 1.64 3.22 -12.02
C LEU A 25 0.72 2.36 -12.90
N GLY A 26 0.71 2.63 -14.22
CA GLY A 26 -0.07 1.87 -15.20
C GLY A 26 0.32 0.40 -15.23
N ILE A 27 1.63 0.10 -15.22
CA ILE A 27 2.12 -1.28 -15.15
C ILE A 27 1.64 -1.98 -13.87
N ARG A 28 1.72 -1.30 -12.71
CA ARG A 28 1.24 -1.88 -11.45
C ARG A 28 -0.26 -2.17 -11.46
N ILE A 29 -1.06 -1.25 -11.98
CA ILE A 29 -2.52 -1.44 -12.12
C ILE A 29 -2.82 -2.58 -13.11
N TYR A 30 -2.10 -2.66 -14.22
CA TYR A 30 -2.28 -3.73 -15.22
C TYR A 30 -2.04 -5.12 -14.64
N TYR A 31 -0.97 -5.31 -13.86
CA TYR A 31 -0.70 -6.59 -13.20
C TYR A 31 -1.66 -6.87 -12.04
N ALA A 32 -2.10 -5.84 -11.31
CA ALA A 32 -3.12 -6.00 -10.26
C ALA A 32 -4.43 -6.56 -10.80
N ASN A 33 -4.87 -6.11 -11.99
CA ASN A 33 -6.12 -6.58 -12.61
C ASN A 33 -6.02 -7.99 -13.22
N GLN A 34 -4.82 -8.49 -13.49
CA GLN A 34 -4.62 -9.86 -14.00
C GLN A 34 -4.57 -10.91 -12.89
N LYS A 35 -4.58 -10.48 -11.63
CA LYS A 35 -4.47 -11.39 -10.49
C LYS A 35 -5.80 -12.11 -10.27
N VAL A 36 -5.75 -13.43 -10.21
CA VAL A 36 -6.95 -14.29 -10.03
C VAL A 36 -6.95 -14.91 -8.63
N ASP A 37 -5.78 -15.25 -8.10
CA ASP A 37 -5.62 -15.92 -6.81
C ASP A 37 -4.84 -15.05 -5.81
N MET A 38 -5.17 -15.20 -4.53
CA MET A 38 -4.39 -14.62 -3.45
C MET A 38 -3.23 -15.53 -3.06
N HIS A 39 -2.07 -14.92 -2.86
CA HIS A 39 -0.95 -15.61 -2.24
C HIS A 39 -1.14 -15.70 -0.72
N LEU A 40 -0.46 -16.67 -0.11
CA LEU A 40 -0.58 -16.96 1.32
C LEU A 40 -0.27 -15.73 2.19
N ASP A 41 0.76 -14.97 1.83
CA ASP A 41 1.16 -13.75 2.52
C ASP A 41 0.09 -12.65 2.45
N GLU A 42 -0.69 -12.57 1.38
CA GLU A 42 -1.79 -11.62 1.25
C GLU A 42 -2.97 -12.00 2.14
N VAL A 43 -3.33 -13.28 2.16
CA VAL A 43 -4.38 -13.81 3.05
C VAL A 43 -3.97 -13.61 4.51
N LEU A 44 -2.72 -13.91 4.85
CA LEU A 44 -2.18 -13.70 6.18
C LEU A 44 -2.15 -12.23 6.56
N SER A 45 -1.78 -11.33 5.64
CA SER A 45 -1.78 -9.89 5.89
C SER A 45 -3.17 -9.38 6.25
N ILE A 46 -4.20 -9.85 5.55
CA ILE A 46 -5.60 -9.49 5.84
C ILE A 46 -6.01 -10.07 7.20
N THR A 47 -5.78 -11.36 7.42
CA THR A 47 -6.15 -12.08 8.66
C THR A 47 -5.51 -11.42 9.89
N LEU A 48 -4.22 -11.08 9.81
CA LEU A 48 -3.49 -10.38 10.86
C LEU A 48 -4.04 -8.97 11.06
N SER A 49 -4.30 -8.22 9.99
CA SER A 49 -4.84 -6.85 10.08
C SER A 49 -6.20 -6.80 10.78
N GLU A 50 -7.07 -7.78 10.53
CA GLU A 50 -8.39 -7.94 11.16
C GLU A 50 -8.31 -8.44 12.61
N TYR A 51 -7.10 -8.70 13.11
CA TYR A 51 -6.83 -9.36 14.38
C TYR A 51 -7.62 -10.67 14.57
N ASN A 52 -7.93 -11.34 13.47
CA ASN A 52 -8.85 -12.47 13.47
C ASN A 52 -8.20 -13.68 14.16
N GLU A 53 -8.97 -14.36 14.99
CA GLU A 53 -8.51 -15.60 15.62
C GLU A 53 -8.65 -16.79 14.67
N MET A 54 -9.71 -16.80 13.86
CA MET A 54 -9.97 -17.83 12.86
C MET A 54 -8.98 -17.70 11.71
N GLY A 55 -8.23 -18.76 11.43
CA GLY A 55 -7.15 -18.74 10.43
C GLY A 55 -5.78 -18.33 10.98
N TRP A 56 -5.68 -17.92 12.25
CA TRP A 56 -4.40 -17.70 12.93
C TRP A 56 -4.23 -18.61 14.16
N SER A 57 -4.99 -18.35 15.23
CA SER A 57 -4.88 -19.08 16.50
C SER A 57 -5.96 -20.15 16.69
N ARG A 58 -7.08 -20.03 15.99
CA ARG A 58 -8.20 -20.96 16.02
C ARG A 58 -8.39 -21.61 14.65
N GLY A 59 -8.38 -22.94 14.64
CA GLY A 59 -8.73 -23.74 13.46
C GLY A 59 -10.24 -23.92 13.31
N PHE A 60 -10.65 -24.35 12.12
CA PHE A 60 -12.01 -24.78 11.85
C PHE A 60 -12.33 -26.10 12.58
N GLU A 61 -13.58 -26.30 12.96
CA GLU A 61 -14.03 -27.50 13.67
C GLU A 61 -13.95 -28.72 12.74
N SER A 62 -13.39 -29.83 13.22
CA SER A 62 -13.07 -30.99 12.38
C SER A 62 -14.30 -31.83 12.01
N ASP A 63 -15.38 -31.68 12.75
CA ASP A 63 -16.64 -32.41 12.65
C ASP A 63 -17.72 -31.66 11.85
N ARG A 64 -17.39 -30.46 11.34
CA ARG A 64 -18.28 -29.63 10.54
C ARG A 64 -17.78 -29.49 9.10
N ILE A 65 -18.68 -29.68 8.13
CA ILE A 65 -18.41 -29.35 6.73
C ILE A 65 -18.73 -27.87 6.54
N TYR A 66 -17.74 -27.10 6.12
CA TYR A 66 -17.87 -25.68 5.82
C TYR A 66 -17.98 -25.44 4.32
N SER A 67 -18.84 -24.50 3.92
CA SER A 67 -18.81 -23.93 2.57
C SER A 67 -17.54 -23.09 2.38
N SER A 68 -17.04 -22.99 1.14
CA SER A 68 -15.93 -22.08 0.80
C SER A 68 -16.21 -20.64 1.23
N ASP A 69 -17.45 -20.20 1.19
CA ASP A 69 -17.85 -18.86 1.61
C ASP A 69 -17.79 -18.67 3.13
N GLU A 70 -18.11 -19.72 3.90
CA GLU A 70 -17.99 -19.69 5.35
C GLU A 70 -16.53 -19.67 5.79
N LEU A 71 -15.66 -20.42 5.09
CA LEU A 71 -14.21 -20.40 5.34
C LEU A 71 -13.62 -19.02 5.05
N LYS A 72 -13.95 -18.44 3.90
CA LYS A 72 -13.51 -17.08 3.53
C LYS A 72 -14.00 -16.05 4.55
N LYS A 73 -15.29 -16.10 4.92
CA LYS A 73 -15.88 -15.21 5.93
C LYS A 73 -15.16 -15.31 7.27
N GLY A 74 -14.92 -16.55 7.71
CA GLY A 74 -14.25 -16.83 8.97
C GLY A 74 -12.81 -16.33 9.02
N ILE A 75 -12.07 -16.35 7.90
CA ILE A 75 -10.66 -15.93 7.88
C ILE A 75 -10.50 -14.42 7.63
N LEU A 76 -11.24 -13.88 6.66
CA LEU A 76 -10.95 -12.55 6.09
C LEU A 76 -11.68 -11.38 6.76
N TRP A 77 -12.70 -11.63 7.58
CA TRP A 77 -13.48 -10.58 8.23
C TRP A 77 -13.70 -10.88 9.70
N ASN A 78 -13.58 -9.84 10.53
CA ASN A 78 -13.86 -9.90 11.96
C ASN A 78 -14.96 -8.91 12.36
N ASP A 79 -14.66 -7.61 12.33
CA ASP A 79 -15.61 -6.53 12.66
C ASP A 79 -15.46 -5.41 11.63
N SER A 80 -16.54 -4.89 11.07
CA SER A 80 -16.48 -3.80 10.09
C SER A 80 -16.52 -2.41 10.69
N SER A 81 -16.85 -2.33 11.98
CA SER A 81 -17.08 -1.09 12.69
C SER A 81 -15.78 -0.32 12.90
N VAL A 82 -15.89 1.02 12.93
CA VAL A 82 -14.75 1.91 13.20
C VAL A 82 -14.15 1.61 14.59
N LEU A 83 -15.00 1.31 15.57
CA LEU A 83 -14.56 1.01 16.93
C LEU A 83 -13.82 -0.34 16.99
N GLY A 84 -14.32 -1.35 16.28
CA GLY A 84 -13.66 -2.64 16.10
C GLY A 84 -12.28 -2.47 15.48
N ALA A 85 -12.17 -1.72 14.37
CA ALA A 85 -10.90 -1.45 13.72
C ALA A 85 -9.87 -0.75 14.64
N ILE A 86 -10.30 0.23 15.45
CA ILE A 86 -9.42 0.89 16.42
C ILE A 86 -8.98 -0.10 17.51
N ASN A 87 -9.88 -0.95 18.00
CA ASN A 87 -9.56 -1.98 18.98
C ASN A 87 -8.55 -2.99 18.44
N ASP A 88 -8.72 -3.42 17.19
CA ASP A 88 -7.80 -4.34 16.51
C ASP A 88 -6.41 -3.73 16.33
N VAL A 89 -6.33 -2.46 15.93
CA VAL A 89 -5.06 -1.71 15.88
C VAL A 89 -4.41 -1.65 17.26
N GLY A 90 -5.20 -1.41 18.32
CA GLY A 90 -4.71 -1.44 19.70
C GLY A 90 -4.16 -2.80 20.12
N ASN A 91 -4.78 -3.88 19.66
CA ASN A 91 -4.33 -5.25 19.93
C ASN A 91 -3.08 -5.61 19.11
N LEU A 92 -3.01 -5.20 17.84
CA LEU A 92 -1.82 -5.31 17.00
C LEU A 92 -0.62 -4.55 17.59
N TRP A 93 -0.88 -3.41 18.24
CA TRP A 93 0.14 -2.66 18.95
C TRP A 93 0.73 -3.43 20.13
N LYS A 94 -0.13 -4.09 20.93
CA LYS A 94 0.29 -4.90 22.09
C LYS A 94 0.96 -6.21 21.68
N ASN A 95 0.40 -6.89 20.69
CA ASN A 95 0.90 -8.16 20.18
C ASN A 95 0.56 -8.26 18.69
N ASN A 96 1.57 -8.06 17.85
CA ASN A 96 1.44 -8.11 16.40
C ASN A 96 1.09 -9.51 15.87
N ARG A 97 1.24 -10.57 16.69
CA ARG A 97 1.14 -11.99 16.29
C ARG A 97 2.16 -12.43 15.23
N ASP A 98 2.87 -11.50 14.62
CA ASP A 98 3.90 -11.72 13.61
C ASP A 98 5.23 -11.12 14.10
N SER A 99 6.05 -11.95 14.75
CA SER A 99 7.31 -11.54 15.39
C SER A 99 8.37 -10.96 14.44
N PRO A 100 8.55 -11.44 13.19
CA PRO A 100 9.54 -10.87 12.27
C PRO A 100 9.14 -9.50 11.68
N HIS A 101 7.86 -9.13 11.74
CA HIS A 101 7.36 -7.90 11.11
C HIS A 101 6.82 -6.89 12.12
N THR A 102 6.81 -5.62 11.74
CA THR A 102 6.22 -4.55 12.56
C THR A 102 4.73 -4.43 12.28
N ASN A 103 3.95 -4.00 13.27
CA ASN A 103 2.49 -3.88 13.15
C ASN A 103 2.00 -2.70 12.29
N LEU A 104 2.90 -1.82 11.85
CA LEU A 104 2.52 -0.57 11.19
C LEU A 104 1.73 -0.82 9.91
N TYR A 105 2.21 -1.74 9.07
CA TYR A 105 1.54 -2.09 7.82
C TYR A 105 0.15 -2.68 8.08
N TYR A 106 0.05 -3.65 9.00
CA TYR A 106 -1.22 -4.28 9.37
C TYR A 106 -2.21 -3.29 9.97
N SER A 107 -1.73 -2.35 10.78
CA SER A 107 -2.57 -1.30 11.35
C SER A 107 -3.14 -0.38 10.27
N LEU A 108 -2.30 0.05 9.31
CA LEU A 108 -2.75 0.87 8.19
C LEU A 108 -3.68 0.11 7.25
N LEU A 109 -3.42 -1.18 7.01
CA LEU A 109 -4.28 -2.06 6.22
C LEU A 109 -5.66 -2.23 6.88
N ARG A 110 -5.70 -2.43 8.19
CA ARG A 110 -6.94 -2.52 8.96
C ARG A 110 -7.77 -1.24 8.87
N LEU A 111 -7.13 -0.09 9.06
CA LEU A 111 -7.78 1.21 8.91
C LEU A 111 -8.27 1.45 7.47
N TRP A 112 -7.51 0.99 6.47
CA TRP A 112 -7.88 1.06 5.07
C TRP A 112 -9.11 0.21 4.73
N HIS A 113 -9.36 -0.86 5.48
CA HIS A 113 -10.53 -1.75 5.34
C HIS A 113 -11.76 -1.33 6.17
N ILE A 114 -11.70 -0.21 6.92
CA ILE A 114 -12.85 0.27 7.70
C ILE A 114 -14.11 0.41 6.83
N GLY A 115 -15.24 -0.04 7.37
CA GLY A 115 -16.55 0.02 6.71
C GLY A 115 -16.66 -0.89 5.48
N PHE A 116 -15.67 -1.75 5.23
CA PHE A 116 -15.79 -2.83 4.28
C PHE A 116 -16.43 -4.04 4.96
N GLU A 117 -17.74 -4.14 4.87
CA GLU A 117 -18.34 -5.46 4.81
C GLU A 117 -18.46 -5.80 3.34
N SER A 118 -18.10 -7.01 2.95
CA SER A 118 -18.73 -7.58 1.78
C SER A 118 -19.86 -8.51 2.22
N PRO A 119 -21.08 -7.98 2.46
CA PRO A 119 -22.23 -8.84 2.69
C PRO A 119 -22.72 -9.48 1.37
N TYR A 120 -22.31 -8.96 0.20
CA TYR A 120 -22.89 -9.32 -1.09
C TYR A 120 -21.90 -9.78 -2.18
N SER A 121 -20.59 -9.60 -2.02
CA SER A 121 -19.58 -10.17 -2.94
C SER A 121 -18.57 -11.02 -2.15
N THR A 122 -18.81 -12.33 -2.06
CA THR A 122 -17.79 -13.33 -1.65
C THR A 122 -16.63 -13.46 -2.65
N ASP A 123 -16.55 -12.51 -3.57
CA ASP A 123 -15.51 -12.41 -4.57
C ASP A 123 -14.26 -11.84 -3.92
N LEU A 124 -13.22 -12.65 -3.91
CA LEU A 124 -11.92 -12.28 -3.33
C LEU A 124 -11.33 -11.06 -4.06
N SER A 125 -11.80 -10.78 -5.28
CA SER A 125 -11.38 -9.64 -6.10
C SER A 125 -11.47 -8.31 -5.38
N ASP A 126 -12.59 -8.05 -4.72
CA ASP A 126 -12.83 -6.73 -4.13
C ASP A 126 -11.95 -6.51 -2.90
N VAL A 127 -11.75 -7.58 -2.11
CA VAL A 127 -10.90 -7.56 -0.91
C VAL A 127 -9.46 -7.28 -1.30
N TYR A 128 -8.89 -8.05 -2.23
CA TYR A 128 -7.48 -7.85 -2.57
C TYR A 128 -7.28 -6.58 -3.40
N MET A 129 -8.22 -6.15 -4.26
CA MET A 129 -8.09 -4.88 -4.99
C MET A 129 -8.06 -3.70 -4.02
N ARG A 130 -8.79 -3.79 -2.92
CA ARG A 130 -8.71 -2.81 -1.83
C ARG A 130 -7.34 -2.87 -1.12
N SER A 131 -6.82 -4.05 -0.80
CA SER A 131 -5.45 -4.19 -0.26
C SER A 131 -4.38 -3.65 -1.21
N ILE A 132 -4.48 -3.94 -2.51
CA ILE A 132 -3.57 -3.43 -3.54
C ILE A 132 -3.65 -1.91 -3.66
N SER A 133 -4.84 -1.32 -3.52
CA SER A 133 -5.00 0.13 -3.59
C SER A 133 -4.17 0.86 -2.52
N LEU A 134 -4.03 0.29 -1.31
CA LEU A 134 -3.14 0.83 -0.28
C LEU A 134 -1.67 0.77 -0.72
N ASN A 135 -1.25 -0.33 -1.36
CA ASN A 135 0.09 -0.46 -1.92
C ASN A 135 0.35 0.57 -3.05
N LEU A 136 -0.66 0.92 -3.85
CA LEU A 136 -0.56 1.99 -4.85
C LEU A 136 -0.41 3.37 -4.21
N VAL A 137 -1.07 3.61 -3.06
CA VAL A 137 -0.88 4.83 -2.27
C VAL A 137 0.54 4.92 -1.72
N PHE A 138 1.06 3.83 -1.13
CA PHE A 138 2.46 3.80 -0.67
C PHE A 138 3.44 3.98 -1.81
N PHE A 139 3.22 3.34 -2.96
CA PHE A 139 4.05 3.56 -4.15
C PHE A 139 4.06 5.04 -4.56
N SER A 140 2.90 5.69 -4.59
CA SER A 140 2.77 7.11 -4.96
C SER A 140 3.49 8.03 -3.96
N LEU A 141 3.35 7.74 -2.66
CA LEU A 141 4.03 8.48 -1.61
C LEU A 141 5.55 8.28 -1.68
N SER A 142 6.01 7.04 -1.85
CA SER A 142 7.44 6.72 -2.01
C SER A 142 8.03 7.40 -3.23
N PHE A 143 7.30 7.44 -4.35
CA PHE A 143 7.74 8.12 -5.56
C PHE A 143 7.87 9.64 -5.34
N LEU A 144 6.89 10.25 -4.66
CA LEU A 144 6.96 11.67 -4.28
C LEU A 144 8.17 11.95 -3.38
N MET A 145 8.42 11.12 -2.37
CA MET A 145 9.56 11.29 -1.47
C MET A 145 10.89 11.11 -2.21
N ALA A 146 11.00 10.14 -3.11
CA ALA A 146 12.17 9.96 -3.96
C ALA A 146 12.41 11.19 -4.85
N PHE A 147 11.36 11.76 -5.44
CA PHE A 147 11.47 12.99 -6.22
C PHE A 147 11.96 14.18 -5.36
N LEU A 148 11.42 14.34 -4.16
CA LEU A 148 11.87 15.38 -3.22
C LEU A 148 13.34 15.16 -2.81
N LEU A 149 13.75 13.92 -2.57
CA LEU A 149 15.12 13.56 -2.21
C LEU A 149 16.09 13.89 -3.34
N VAL A 150 15.78 13.52 -4.58
CA VAL A 150 16.58 13.88 -5.77
C VAL A 150 16.75 15.39 -5.87
N ARG A 151 15.68 16.16 -5.59
CA ARG A 151 15.74 17.62 -5.62
C ARG A 151 16.63 18.21 -4.53
N ILE A 152 16.71 17.56 -3.36
CA ILE A 152 17.58 17.98 -2.27
C ILE A 152 19.03 17.65 -2.62
N LEU A 153 19.28 16.45 -3.13
CA LEU A 153 20.64 15.95 -3.38
C LEU A 153 21.32 16.65 -4.57
N PHE A 154 20.59 16.90 -5.66
CA PHE A 154 21.13 17.48 -6.90
C PHE A 154 20.74 18.95 -7.09
N LYS A 155 20.49 19.66 -5.99
CA LYS A 155 20.03 21.06 -6.01
C LYS A 155 20.95 21.94 -6.87
N ASP A 156 22.26 21.79 -6.74
CA ASP A 156 23.24 22.63 -7.45
C ASP A 156 23.36 22.26 -8.94
N SER A 157 23.25 20.98 -9.29
CA SER A 157 23.35 20.46 -10.66
C SER A 157 22.11 20.77 -11.51
N ILE A 158 20.95 20.84 -10.88
CA ILE A 158 19.68 21.15 -11.56
C ILE A 158 19.53 22.67 -11.74
N ASP A 159 20.13 23.48 -10.86
CA ASP A 159 20.07 24.94 -10.97
C ASP A 159 21.01 25.52 -12.04
N THR A 160 22.12 24.85 -12.34
CA THR A 160 23.08 25.25 -13.38
C THR A 160 22.64 24.91 -14.80
N ASN A 161 21.92 23.80 -15.03
CA ASN A 161 21.46 23.40 -16.38
C ASN A 161 20.36 24.31 -17.00
N GLY A 162 19.85 25.29 -16.24
CA GLY A 162 18.91 26.31 -16.75
C GLY A 162 19.55 27.67 -17.06
N GLY A 163 20.84 27.84 -16.75
CA GLY A 163 21.64 28.99 -17.17
C GLY A 163 22.64 28.50 -18.22
N GLY A 164 22.75 29.24 -19.34
CA GLY A 164 23.59 28.87 -20.47
C GLY A 164 24.97 28.36 -20.04
N GLY A 165 25.45 27.35 -20.77
CA GLY A 165 26.72 26.71 -20.49
C GLY A 165 27.83 27.73 -20.35
N GLU A 166 28.56 27.66 -19.25
CA GLU A 166 30.01 27.78 -19.24
C GLU A 166 30.57 27.39 -17.88
N SER A 167 31.64 26.60 -17.95
CA SER A 167 32.63 26.35 -16.91
C SER A 167 32.18 25.63 -15.63
N LEU A 168 32.47 24.33 -15.55
CA LEU A 168 32.89 23.68 -14.30
C LEU A 168 33.81 22.50 -14.63
N PHE A 169 34.88 22.82 -15.36
CA PHE A 169 36.15 22.10 -15.36
C PHE A 169 37.23 23.14 -15.03
N ARG A 170 37.33 23.53 -13.75
CA ARG A 170 38.53 24.16 -13.21
C ARG A 170 38.70 23.76 -11.75
N ILE A 171 39.84 23.09 -11.56
CA ILE A 171 40.53 22.65 -10.34
C ILE A 171 39.97 21.37 -9.73
#